data_AF-A0A6C2DXS2-F1
#
_entry.id   AF-A0A6C2DXS2-F1
#
_cell.length_a   1.000
_cell.length_b   1.000
_cell.length_c   1.000
_cell.angle_alpha   90.00
_cell.angle_beta   90.00
_cell.angle_gamma   90.00
#
_symmetry.space_group_name_H-M   'P 1'
#
loop_
_entity.id
_entity.type
_entity.pdbx_description
1 polymer ?
#
loop_
_entity_poly.entity_id
_entity_poly.type
_entity_poly.pdbx_seq_one_letter_code
_entity_poly.pdbx_strand_id
1 'polypeptide(L)'
;MSQEDFQKQLENLEQTKNEKEFKQVYNLSQKNITIAVIISLLLPAGGYGYTRRWQPFLILIGVAMLLGIVMVSLDNSKDQKKRLFNAAALMGTIIAPIDNGLAIARAKKKIEDLKSQP
;
A
#
# COMPACT_ATOMS: atom_id res chain seq x y z
N MET A 1 -7.51 34.15 -19.07
CA MET A 1 -6.61 32.98 -19.02
C MET A 1 -6.57 32.41 -20.42
N SER A 2 -5.41 32.48 -21.09
CA SER A 2 -5.28 32.01 -22.47
C SER A 2 -5.22 30.48 -22.53
N GLN A 3 -5.51 29.88 -23.67
CA GLN A 3 -5.35 28.43 -23.84
C GLN A 3 -3.91 27.98 -23.61
N GLU A 4 -2.92 28.84 -23.93
CA GLU A 4 -1.50 28.59 -23.70
C GLU A 4 -1.16 28.57 -22.19
N ASP A 5 -1.76 29.46 -21.39
CA ASP A 5 -1.58 29.47 -19.93
C ASP A 5 -2.15 28.20 -19.27
N PHE A 6 -3.23 27.67 -19.84
CA PHE A 6 -3.85 26.43 -19.36
C PHE A 6 -3.00 25.20 -19.72
N GLN A 7 -2.49 25.13 -20.95
CA GLN A 7 -1.58 24.06 -21.37
C GLN A 7 -0.29 24.03 -20.56
N LYS A 8 0.33 25.19 -20.31
CA LYS A 8 1.52 25.29 -19.44
C LYS A 8 1.24 24.84 -18.01
N GLN A 9 0.05 25.12 -17.48
CA GLN A 9 -0.33 24.63 -16.15
C GLN A 9 -0.48 23.11 -16.13
N LEU A 10 -1.08 22.51 -17.16
CA LEU A 10 -1.20 21.06 -17.25
C LEU A 10 0.16 20.36 -17.34
N GLU A 11 1.07 20.88 -18.17
CA GLU A 11 2.41 20.33 -18.31
C GLU A 11 3.21 20.38 -17.00
N ASN A 12 3.16 21.52 -16.29
CA ASN A 12 3.78 21.66 -14.97
C ASN A 12 3.19 20.69 -13.93
N LEU A 13 1.87 20.47 -13.96
CA LEU A 13 1.20 19.52 -13.06
C LEU A 13 1.63 18.08 -13.36
N GLU A 14 1.71 17.71 -14.63
CA GLU A 14 2.14 16.39 -15.06
C GLU A 14 3.59 16.13 -14.69
N GLN A 15 4.48 17.10 -14.93
CA GLN A 15 5.89 17.02 -14.54
C GLN A 15 6.03 16.85 -13.02
N THR A 16 5.31 17.67 -12.24
CA THR A 16 5.33 17.59 -10.77
C THR A 16 4.83 16.22 -10.27
N LYS A 17 3.79 15.67 -10.92
CA LYS A 17 3.26 14.35 -10.60
C LYS A 17 4.30 13.27 -10.89
N ASN A 18 4.93 13.31 -12.06
CA ASN A 18 5.95 12.35 -12.47
C ASN A 18 7.16 12.36 -11.51
N GLU A 19 7.63 13.54 -11.10
CA GLU A 19 8.70 13.68 -10.11
C GLU A 19 8.33 13.09 -8.74
N LYS A 20 7.10 13.35 -8.27
CA LYS A 20 6.61 12.78 -7.00
C LYS A 20 6.51 11.27 -7.07
N GLU A 21 5.94 10.71 -8.15
CA GLU A 21 5.83 9.27 -8.35
C GLU A 21 7.21 8.62 -8.43
N PHE A 22 8.15 9.21 -9.17
CA PHE A 22 9.53 8.73 -9.25
C PHE A 22 10.19 8.71 -7.87
N LYS A 23 10.10 9.81 -7.12
CA LYS A 23 10.67 9.91 -5.77
C LYS A 23 10.09 8.87 -4.82
N GLN A 24 8.79 8.59 -4.92
CA GLN A 24 8.14 7.55 -4.12
C GLN A 24 8.66 6.15 -4.47
N VAL A 25 8.72 5.82 -5.76
CA VAL A 25 9.24 4.53 -6.25
C VAL A 25 10.70 4.36 -5.84
N TYR A 26 11.53 5.39 -6.03
CA TYR A 26 12.94 5.37 -5.64
C TYR A 26 13.11 5.17 -4.13
N ASN A 27 12.39 5.92 -3.31
CA ASN A 27 12.45 5.77 -1.85
C ASN A 27 12.03 4.36 -1.41
N LEU A 28 11.02 3.78 -2.07
CA LEU A 28 10.56 2.42 -1.79
C LEU A 28 11.58 1.36 -2.24
N SER A 29 12.26 1.58 -3.38
CA SER A 29 13.29 0.66 -3.88
C SER A 29 14.52 0.57 -2.96
N GLN A 30 14.80 1.63 -2.19
CA GLN A 30 15.88 1.64 -1.20
C GLN A 30 15.54 0.86 0.08
N LYS A 31 14.27 0.46 0.29
CA LYS A 31 13.87 -0.29 1.49
C LYS A 31 14.34 -1.75 1.43
N ASN A 32 14.52 -2.34 2.61
CA ASN A 32 14.88 -3.74 2.75
C ASN A 32 13.60 -4.60 2.87
N ILE A 33 13.47 -5.60 2.00
CA ILE A 33 12.32 -6.51 1.95
C ILE A 33 12.18 -7.30 3.25
N THR A 34 13.28 -7.88 3.74
CA THR A 34 13.28 -8.70 4.97
C THR A 34 12.80 -7.90 6.17
N ILE A 35 13.27 -6.65 6.31
CA ILE A 35 12.81 -5.77 7.39
C ILE A 35 11.31 -5.48 7.26
N ALA A 36 10.84 -5.13 6.05
CA ALA A 36 9.42 -4.88 5.82
C ALA A 36 8.55 -6.10 6.15
N VAL A 37 8.99 -7.30 5.77
CA VAL A 37 8.30 -8.57 6.05
C VAL A 37 8.25 -8.85 7.55
N ILE A 38 9.40 -8.78 8.26
CA ILE A 38 9.45 -9.03 9.71
C ILE A 38 8.53 -8.05 10.46
N ILE A 39 8.61 -6.75 10.15
CA ILE A 39 7.75 -5.76 10.80
C ILE A 39 6.27 -6.07 10.50
N SER A 40 5.93 -6.42 9.26
CA SER A 40 4.54 -6.70 8.87
C SER A 40 3.97 -7.96 9.54
N LEU A 41 4.80 -8.98 9.79
CA LEU A 41 4.40 -10.20 10.50
C LEU A 41 4.07 -9.91 11.97
N LEU A 42 4.88 -9.07 12.62
CA LEU A 42 4.66 -8.68 14.03
C LEU A 42 3.50 -7.70 14.17
N LEU A 43 3.46 -6.69 13.30
CA LEU A 43 2.50 -5.61 13.32
C LEU A 43 2.17 -5.21 11.87
N PRO A 44 1.03 -5.66 11.31
CA PRO A 44 0.64 -5.35 9.93
C PRO A 44 0.71 -3.85 9.61
N ALA A 45 0.20 -3.00 10.51
CA ALA A 45 0.27 -1.55 10.38
C ALA A 45 1.71 -1.00 10.39
N GLY A 46 2.62 -1.64 11.13
CA GLY A 46 4.03 -1.26 11.18
C GLY A 46 4.71 -1.41 9.82
N GLY A 47 4.38 -2.47 9.07
CA GLY A 47 4.89 -2.70 7.72
C GLY A 47 4.54 -1.58 6.75
N TYR A 48 3.27 -1.17 6.77
CA TYR A 48 2.76 -0.05 5.99
C TYR A 48 3.31 1.31 6.44
N GLY A 49 3.59 1.47 7.74
CA GLY A 49 4.31 2.63 8.26
C GLY A 49 5.75 2.72 7.74
N TYR A 50 6.48 1.59 7.75
CA TYR A 50 7.87 1.52 7.28
C TYR A 50 8.02 1.80 5.78
N THR A 51 7.09 1.28 4.97
CA THR A 51 7.03 1.52 3.52
C THR A 51 6.32 2.83 3.16
N ARG A 52 5.67 3.50 4.13
CA ARG A 52 4.82 4.69 3.97
C ARG A 52 3.65 4.48 3.00
N ARG A 53 3.13 3.25 2.89
CA ARG A 53 2.03 2.86 1.98
C ARG A 53 0.68 2.81 2.70
N TRP A 54 0.21 3.94 3.22
CA TRP A 54 -1.07 4.00 3.96
C TRP A 54 -2.30 3.75 3.10
N GLN A 55 -2.29 4.13 1.82
CA GLN A 55 -3.43 3.90 0.93
C GLN A 55 -3.78 2.40 0.77
N PRO A 56 -2.84 1.51 0.40
CA PRO A 56 -3.09 0.06 0.39
C PRO A 56 -3.59 -0.49 1.73
N PHE A 57 -3.06 0.01 2.84
CA PHE A 57 -3.51 -0.40 4.18
C PHE A 57 -4.97 -0.02 4.45
N LEU A 58 -5.37 1.19 4.08
CA LEU A 58 -6.76 1.64 4.22
C LEU A 58 -7.71 0.82 3.34
N ILE A 59 -7.27 0.43 2.14
CA ILE A 59 -8.03 -0.48 1.28
C ILE A 59 -8.21 -1.84 1.95
N LEU A 60 -7.14 -2.40 2.52
CA LEU A 60 -7.19 -3.67 3.26
C LEU A 60 -8.18 -3.61 4.43
N ILE A 61 -8.12 -2.56 5.24
CA ILE A 61 -9.06 -2.34 6.35
C ILE A 61 -10.49 -2.17 5.80
N GLY A 62 -10.68 -1.39 4.75
CA GLY A 62 -11.98 -1.16 4.12
C GLY A 62 -12.64 -2.46 3.68
N VAL A 63 -11.89 -3.33 2.99
CA VAL A 63 -12.37 -4.65 2.57
C VAL A 63 -12.70 -5.53 3.77
N ALA A 64 -11.83 -5.56 4.78
CA ALA A 64 -12.08 -6.34 6.00
C ALA A 64 -13.34 -5.86 6.76
N MET A 65 -13.57 -4.54 6.82
CA MET A 65 -14.78 -3.97 7.42
C MET A 65 -16.04 -4.34 6.64
N LEU A 66 -16.01 -4.26 5.31
CA LEU A 66 -17.16 -4.65 4.47
C LEU A 66 -17.52 -6.12 4.65
N LEU A 67 -16.52 -7.01 4.60
CA LEU A 67 -16.73 -8.44 4.88
C LEU A 67 -17.25 -8.65 6.30
N GLY A 68 -16.75 -7.87 7.25
CA GLY A 68 -17.17 -7.93 8.64
C GLY A 68 -18.63 -7.53 8.83
N ILE A 69 -19.08 -6.46 8.15
CA ILE A 69 -20.49 -6.03 8.16
C ILE A 69 -21.38 -7.15 7.64
N VAL A 70 -21.05 -7.73 6.48
CA VAL A 70 -21.82 -8.84 5.89
C VAL A 70 -21.91 -10.02 6.85
N MET A 71 -20.80 -10.41 7.47
CA MET A 71 -20.76 -11.53 8.41
C MET A 71 -21.53 -11.26 9.71
N VAL A 72 -21.45 -10.05 10.26
CA VAL A 72 -22.17 -9.67 11.48
C VAL A 72 -23.67 -9.53 11.24
N SER A 73 -24.10 -9.17 10.03
CA SER A 73 -25.51 -9.19 9.64
C SER A 73 -26.12 -10.60 9.63
N LEU A 74 -25.31 -11.64 9.43
CA LEU A 74 -25.75 -13.04 9.48
C LEU A 74 -25.83 -13.56 10.93
N ASP A 75 -24.84 -13.21 11.75
CA ASP A 75 -24.82 -13.53 13.18
C ASP A 75 -24.10 -12.42 13.96
N ASN A 76 -24.85 -11.73 14.84
CA ASN A 76 -24.37 -10.60 15.63
C ASN A 76 -23.87 -11.01 17.03
N SER A 77 -23.63 -12.31 17.26
CA SER A 77 -23.11 -12.82 18.52
C SER A 77 -21.72 -12.24 18.85
N LYS A 78 -21.44 -12.09 20.15
CA LYS A 78 -20.12 -11.62 20.62
C LYS A 78 -18.99 -12.57 20.18
N ASP A 79 -19.27 -13.86 20.16
CA ASP A 79 -18.32 -14.88 19.73
C ASP A 79 -18.01 -14.78 18.24
N GLN A 80 -19.03 -14.53 17.40
CA GLN A 80 -18.82 -14.31 15.97
C GLN A 80 -17.98 -13.05 15.71
N LYS A 81 -18.24 -11.95 16.41
CA LYS A 81 -17.42 -10.73 16.33
C LYS A 81 -15.96 -10.99 16.71
N LYS A 82 -15.72 -11.76 17.77
CA LYS A 82 -14.36 -12.12 18.21
C LYS A 82 -13.65 -13.02 17.20
N ARG A 83 -14.35 -14.03 16.66
CA ARG A 83 -13.82 -14.90 15.60
C ARG A 83 -13.46 -14.12 14.35
N LEU A 84 -14.35 -13.23 13.91
CA LEU A 84 -14.13 -12.36 12.76
C LEU A 84 -12.93 -11.42 12.97
N PHE A 85 -12.83 -10.78 14.14
CA PHE A 85 -11.68 -9.94 14.47
C PHE A 85 -10.37 -10.73 14.43
N ASN A 86 -10.34 -11.92 15.06
CA ASN A 86 -9.16 -12.78 15.06
C ASN A 86 -8.80 -13.24 13.64
N ALA A 87 -9.78 -13.62 12.83
CA ALA A 87 -9.58 -14.01 11.43
C ALA A 87 -9.02 -12.85 10.61
N ALA A 88 -9.57 -11.64 10.76
CA ALA A 88 -9.06 -10.44 10.09
C ALA A 88 -7.63 -10.10 10.54
N ALA A 89 -7.33 -10.22 11.83
CA ALA A 89 -5.99 -10.00 12.37
C ALA A 89 -4.98 -11.01 11.78
N LEU A 90 -5.32 -12.31 11.75
CA LEU A 90 -4.49 -13.36 11.16
C LEU A 90 -4.30 -13.18 9.65
N MET A 91 -5.36 -12.82 8.92
CA MET A 91 -5.25 -12.49 7.50
C MET A 91 -4.35 -11.27 7.29
N GLY A 92 -4.44 -10.26 8.15
CA GLY A 92 -3.60 -9.07 8.11
C GLY A 92 -2.11 -9.38 8.26
N THR A 93 -1.74 -10.29 9.17
CA THR A 93 -0.34 -10.71 9.37
C THR A 93 0.22 -11.52 8.21
N ILE A 94 -0.63 -12.12 7.37
CA ILE A 94 -0.21 -12.83 6.15
C ILE A 94 -0.17 -11.87 4.95
N ILE A 95 -1.20 -11.05 4.76
CA ILE A 95 -1.32 -10.16 3.59
C ILE A 95 -0.29 -9.03 3.66
N ALA A 96 -0.12 -8.38 4.82
CA ALA A 96 0.77 -7.23 4.95
C ALA A 96 2.23 -7.51 4.56
N PRO A 97 2.89 -8.60 4.99
CA PRO A 97 4.27 -8.89 4.56
C PRO A 97 4.36 -9.18 3.06
N ILE A 98 3.39 -9.89 2.48
CA ILE A 98 3.37 -10.20 1.05
C ILE A 98 3.25 -8.92 0.23
N ASP A 99 2.26 -8.07 0.54
CA ASP A 99 2.02 -6.84 -0.20
C ASP A 99 3.21 -5.86 -0.08
N ASN A 100 3.76 -5.68 1.13
CA ASN A 100 4.91 -4.79 1.31
C ASN A 100 6.18 -5.33 0.64
N GLY A 101 6.44 -6.64 0.75
CA GLY A 101 7.59 -7.26 0.08
C GLY A 101 7.49 -7.15 -1.44
N LEU A 102 6.32 -7.44 -2.01
CA LEU A 102 6.07 -7.36 -3.44
C LEU A 102 6.16 -5.92 -3.96
N ALA A 103 5.67 -4.94 -3.19
CA ALA A 103 5.79 -3.53 -3.57
C ALA A 103 7.24 -3.05 -3.63
N ILE A 104 8.08 -3.47 -2.67
CA ILE A 104 9.51 -3.15 -2.69
C ILE A 104 10.20 -3.85 -3.87
N ALA A 105 9.92 -5.14 -4.12
CA ALA A 105 10.50 -5.88 -5.24
C ALA A 105 10.15 -5.23 -6.59
N ARG A 106 8.89 -4.84 -6.78
CA ARG A 106 8.43 -4.12 -7.98
C ARG A 106 9.11 -2.76 -8.11
N ALA A 107 9.30 -2.02 -7.02
CA ALA A 107 9.98 -0.74 -7.05
C ALA A 107 11.46 -0.87 -7.43
N LYS A 108 12.16 -1.89 -6.91
CA LYS A 108 13.54 -2.20 -7.31
C LYS A 108 13.64 -2.50 -8.79
N LYS A 109 12.80 -3.42 -9.29
CA LYS A 109 12.74 -3.75 -10.71
C LYS A 109 12.48 -2.52 -11.59
N LYS A 110 11.53 -1.66 -11.23
CA LYS A 110 11.22 -0.44 -11.99
C LYS A 110 12.42 0.52 -12.08
N ILE A 111 13.20 0.67 -11.01
CA ILE A 111 14.41 1.51 -11.01
C ILE A 111 15.55 0.87 -11.83
N GLU A 112 15.69 -0.45 -11.79
CA GLU A 112 16.64 -1.19 -12.62
C GLU A 112 16.31 -1.04 -14.11
N ASP A 113 15.04 -1.24 -14.48
CA ASP A 113 14.56 -1.09 -15.86
C ASP A 113 14.85 0.32 -16.40
N LEU A 114 14.61 1.37 -15.59
CA LEU A 114 14.92 2.77 -15.95
C LEU A 114 16.42 3.05 -16.11
N LYS A 115 17.29 2.35 -15.36
CA LYS A 115 18.74 2.50 -15.51
C LYS A 115 19.29 1.78 -16.74
N SER A 116 18.58 0.77 -17.22
CA SER A 116 18.96 -0.03 -18.40
C SER A 116 18.45 0.52 -19.73
N GLN A 117 17.66 1.59 -19.71
CA GLN A 117 17.22 2.28 -20.92
C GLN A 117 18.39 3.12 -21.47
N PRO A 118 18.75 2.96 -22.76
CA PRO A 118 19.87 3.67 -23.39
C PRO A 118 19.63 5.17 -23.55
#